data_AF-A0A7S4VAD7-F1
#
_entry.id   AF-A0A7S4VAD7-F1
#
_cell.length_a   1.000
_cell.length_b   1.000
_cell.length_c   1.000
_cell.angle_alpha   90.00
_cell.angle_beta   90.00
_cell.angle_gamma   90.00
#
_symmetry.space_group_name_H-M   'P 1'
#
loop_
_entity.id
_entity.type
_entity.pdbx_description
1 polymer ?
#
loop_
_entity_poly.entity_id
_entity_poly.type
_entity_poly.pdbx_seq_one_letter_code
_entity_poly.pdbx_strand_id
1 'polypeptide(L)'
;EVYSLGEVKAKAGVSSLREGRRDLPGAKQFGPPWRPPHLLSQPTEAPAGQSENMTAKEMKRQDVDGIAAFQRFWLGLDRDFWVLAAVVLCVAGLFFLHTIFAVRLATWWRAEMMPLERPEVEPCFPRGWLSDFLENRGLTTVNAMGLTMALRTAFACSLLGLSYTIQRFNTINRGCFTMQEVAVVIAFSVDVSLGLTIKNWWETLVGTLAPALNIIVMFHFFPLGVQTQFDKAWYFGVVDFVAFAMVFLLLKWPAGSCMFALSLQVSYTMNFLDPHSLVVYSDGLTTLNLAGAEVGALASTLVALLVALLIMAPLPWCFTPTALGHAQEDAIRLAWREGLLWRKLAACLSG
;
A
#
# COMPACT_ATOMS: atom_id res chain seq x y z
N GLU A 1 -18.06 20.11 45.14
CA GLU A 1 -18.38 18.67 45.18
C GLU A 1 -17.33 17.89 44.42
N VAL A 2 -16.90 16.79 45.01
CA VAL A 2 -15.69 16.03 44.72
C VAL A 2 -15.96 15.06 43.57
N TYR A 3 -15.15 15.12 42.51
CA TYR A 3 -15.15 14.12 41.44
C TYR A 3 -14.59 12.80 41.98
N SER A 4 -15.45 11.79 42.12
CA SER A 4 -15.03 10.42 42.40
C SER A 4 -14.48 9.78 41.12
N LEU A 5 -13.20 9.40 41.17
CA LEU A 5 -12.60 8.48 40.22
C LEU A 5 -13.20 7.09 40.42
N GLY A 6 -13.97 6.62 39.43
CA GLY A 6 -14.38 5.23 39.33
C GLY A 6 -13.21 4.36 38.87
N GLU A 7 -12.68 3.57 39.79
CA GLU A 7 -11.75 2.47 39.54
C GLU A 7 -12.32 1.46 38.53
N VAL A 8 -11.67 1.31 37.38
CA VAL A 8 -11.87 0.13 36.51
C VAL A 8 -10.78 -0.88 36.85
N LYS A 9 -11.17 -1.89 37.63
CA LYS A 9 -10.36 -3.06 37.97
C LYS A 9 -9.96 -3.83 36.70
N ALA A 10 -8.68 -3.75 36.35
CA ALA A 10 -8.03 -4.71 35.47
C ALA A 10 -7.89 -6.05 36.21
N LYS A 11 -8.73 -7.03 35.85
CA LYS A 11 -8.50 -8.44 36.21
C LYS A 11 -7.53 -9.04 35.20
N ALA A 12 -6.26 -9.06 35.58
CA ALA A 12 -5.24 -9.90 34.96
C ALA A 12 -5.59 -11.39 35.22
N GLY A 13 -6.00 -12.09 34.16
CA GLY A 13 -6.10 -13.55 34.13
C GLY A 13 -4.89 -14.12 33.42
N VAL A 14 -3.76 -14.22 34.13
CA VAL A 14 -2.61 -15.02 33.70
C VAL A 14 -2.89 -16.46 34.15
N SER A 15 -3.37 -17.29 33.22
CA SER A 15 -3.43 -18.73 33.40
C SER A 15 -2.51 -19.41 32.37
N SER A 16 -1.45 -19.96 32.93
CA SER A 16 -0.49 -20.88 32.35
C SER A 16 -1.14 -21.95 31.46
N LEU A 17 -0.74 -22.01 30.19
CA LEU A 17 -0.86 -23.22 29.37
C LEU A 17 0.53 -23.69 29.00
N ARG A 18 0.95 -24.69 29.77
CA ARG A 18 2.16 -25.47 29.65
C ARG A 18 1.83 -26.74 28.82
N GLU A 19 2.73 -27.05 27.89
CA GLU A 19 2.98 -28.38 27.28
C GLU A 19 1.84 -29.11 26.56
N GLY A 20 1.93 -29.07 25.23
CA GLY A 20 1.22 -29.96 24.31
C GLY A 20 1.88 -30.00 22.94
N ARG A 21 3.18 -30.33 22.88
CA ARG A 21 3.90 -30.58 21.63
C ARG A 21 3.35 -31.88 21.03
N ARG A 22 2.33 -31.78 20.17
CA ARG A 22 1.92 -32.86 19.28
C ARG A 22 2.68 -32.72 17.98
N ASP A 23 3.43 -33.76 17.64
CA ASP A 23 4.05 -33.94 16.34
C ASP A 23 2.97 -33.94 15.26
N LEU A 24 2.97 -32.90 14.42
CA LEU A 24 2.14 -32.83 13.22
C LEU A 24 2.83 -33.63 12.11
N PRO A 25 2.18 -34.68 11.56
CA PRO A 25 2.70 -35.38 10.41
C PRO A 25 2.49 -34.55 9.15
N GLY A 26 3.59 -34.26 8.43
CA GLY A 26 3.56 -33.90 7.01
C GLY A 26 3.08 -32.49 6.69
N ALA A 27 3.85 -31.47 7.05
CA ALA A 27 3.84 -30.22 6.31
C ALA A 27 4.31 -30.52 4.87
N LYS A 28 3.36 -30.73 3.95
CA LYS A 28 3.64 -30.69 2.52
C LYS A 28 4.21 -29.30 2.23
N GLN A 29 5.50 -29.26 1.90
CA GLN A 29 6.19 -28.09 1.39
C GLN A 29 5.29 -27.46 0.32
N PHE A 30 4.85 -26.22 0.58
CA PHE A 30 4.38 -25.35 -0.49
C PHE A 30 5.51 -25.29 -1.53
N GLY A 31 5.13 -25.53 -2.79
CA GLY A 31 6.05 -25.85 -3.88
C GLY A 31 7.17 -24.82 -4.11
N PRO A 32 8.23 -25.21 -4.82
CA PRO A 32 9.39 -24.35 -5.04
C PRO A 32 9.01 -23.04 -5.74
N PRO A 33 9.78 -21.95 -5.50
CA PRO A 33 9.63 -20.73 -6.27
C PRO A 33 9.80 -21.04 -7.77
N TRP A 34 8.92 -20.41 -8.54
CA TRP A 34 8.83 -20.49 -9.99
C TRP A 34 10.22 -20.39 -10.66
N ARG A 35 10.60 -21.38 -11.47
CA ARG A 35 11.79 -21.35 -12.32
C ARG A 35 11.42 -20.82 -13.71
N PRO A 36 11.99 -19.70 -14.18
CA PRO A 36 11.92 -19.35 -15.59
C PRO A 36 12.74 -20.35 -16.42
N PRO A 37 12.21 -20.84 -17.55
CA PRO A 37 12.97 -21.69 -18.45
C PRO A 37 13.79 -20.81 -19.42
N HIS A 38 15.08 -21.12 -19.54
CA HIS A 38 16.02 -20.68 -20.60
C HIS A 38 16.67 -19.30 -20.47
N LEU A 39 17.75 -19.17 -19.68
CA LEU A 39 18.82 -18.18 -19.92
C LEU A 39 20.14 -18.72 -19.33
N LEU A 40 20.83 -19.57 -20.09
CA LEU A 40 22.24 -19.93 -19.89
C LEU A 40 23.03 -19.26 -21.01
N SER A 41 23.40 -17.99 -20.83
CA SER A 41 24.41 -17.30 -21.65
C SER A 41 25.68 -17.19 -20.82
N GLN A 42 26.78 -17.73 -21.34
CA GLN A 42 28.09 -17.75 -20.70
C GLN A 42 28.71 -16.34 -20.56
N PRO A 43 29.51 -16.08 -19.52
CA PRO A 43 30.18 -14.79 -19.33
C PRO A 43 31.37 -14.65 -20.28
N THR A 44 31.50 -13.48 -20.90
CA THR A 44 32.67 -13.09 -21.70
C THR A 44 33.63 -12.33 -20.80
N GLU A 45 34.88 -12.79 -20.68
CA GLU A 45 35.92 -12.19 -19.86
C GLU A 45 36.31 -10.79 -20.36
N ALA A 46 36.36 -9.81 -19.46
CA ALA A 46 36.85 -8.46 -19.73
C ALA A 46 38.31 -8.31 -19.25
N PRO A 47 39.21 -7.70 -20.06
CA PRO A 47 40.60 -7.52 -19.70
C PRO A 47 40.81 -6.38 -18.69
N ALA A 48 41.64 -6.67 -17.69
CA ALA A 48 42.05 -5.76 -16.64
C ALA A 48 43.18 -4.82 -17.11
N GLY A 49 43.08 -3.54 -16.74
CA GLY A 49 44.24 -2.67 -16.59
C GLY A 49 44.04 -1.24 -17.07
N GLN A 50 43.72 -0.33 -16.16
CA GLN A 50 44.27 1.03 -16.10
C GLN A 50 43.67 1.79 -14.91
N SER A 51 44.44 1.96 -13.84
CA SER A 51 44.18 2.99 -12.82
C SER A 51 45.18 4.11 -13.03
N GLU A 52 44.71 5.27 -13.48
CA GLU A 52 45.52 6.49 -13.55
C GLU A 52 44.91 7.60 -12.67
N ASN A 53 45.83 8.35 -12.08
CA ASN A 53 45.63 9.39 -11.07
C ASN A 53 44.77 10.54 -11.61
N MET A 54 43.56 10.70 -11.06
CA MET A 54 42.72 11.87 -11.36
C MET A 54 43.23 13.13 -10.66
N THR A 55 43.57 14.14 -11.45
CA THR A 55 44.07 15.43 -10.95
C THR A 55 42.91 16.42 -10.74
N ALA A 56 43.07 17.40 -9.84
CA ALA A 56 42.02 18.34 -9.40
C ALA A 56 41.33 19.16 -10.53
N LYS A 57 41.84 19.10 -11.77
CA LYS A 57 41.21 19.68 -12.97
C LYS A 57 40.11 18.79 -13.56
N GLU A 58 40.15 17.48 -13.32
CA GLU A 58 39.11 16.51 -13.70
C GLU A 58 37.92 16.56 -12.73
N MET A 59 38.17 16.84 -11.45
CA MET A 59 37.12 17.02 -10.43
C MET A 59 36.15 18.18 -10.77
N LYS A 60 36.65 19.25 -11.42
CA LYS A 60 35.80 20.37 -11.90
C LYS A 60 35.09 20.10 -13.23
N ARG A 61 35.56 19.14 -14.04
CA ARG A 61 34.82 18.65 -15.22
C ARG A 61 33.71 17.68 -14.81
N GLN A 62 33.94 16.91 -13.75
CA GLN A 62 32.98 15.94 -13.20
C GLN A 62 31.68 16.58 -12.71
N ASP A 63 31.69 17.84 -12.26
CA ASP A 63 30.48 18.58 -11.85
C ASP A 63 29.62 19.04 -13.05
N VAL A 64 30.24 19.45 -14.16
CA VAL A 64 29.53 19.82 -15.39
C VAL A 64 29.04 18.58 -16.13
N ASP A 65 29.82 17.50 -16.08
CA ASP A 65 29.40 16.18 -16.53
C ASP A 65 28.30 15.60 -15.65
N GLY A 66 28.19 15.99 -14.37
CA GLY A 66 27.11 15.60 -13.47
C GLY A 66 25.74 16.11 -13.93
N ILE A 67 25.63 17.37 -14.39
CA ILE A 67 24.38 17.92 -14.92
C ILE A 67 24.04 17.28 -16.28
N ALA A 68 25.03 17.10 -17.15
CA ALA A 68 24.84 16.43 -18.44
C ALA A 68 24.51 14.94 -18.28
N ALA A 69 25.10 14.26 -17.29
CA ALA A 69 24.81 12.88 -16.92
C ALA A 69 23.43 12.76 -16.28
N PHE A 70 23.01 13.71 -15.45
CA PHE A 70 21.64 13.79 -14.92
C PHE A 70 20.62 14.02 -16.03
N GLN A 71 20.91 14.89 -16.99
CA GLN A 71 20.05 15.11 -18.16
C GLN A 71 19.98 13.89 -19.07
N ARG A 72 21.11 13.21 -19.32
CA ARG A 72 21.16 11.95 -20.08
C ARG A 72 20.52 10.80 -19.32
N PHE A 73 20.55 10.80 -18.00
CA PHE A 73 19.88 9.84 -17.14
C PHE A 73 18.36 9.98 -17.26
N TRP A 74 17.84 11.21 -17.22
CA TRP A 74 16.40 11.46 -17.44
C TRP A 74 15.96 11.23 -18.90
N LEU A 75 16.81 11.55 -19.87
CA LEU A 75 16.49 11.39 -21.30
C LEU A 75 16.77 9.97 -21.83
N GLY A 76 17.55 9.17 -21.11
CA GLY A 76 17.91 7.78 -21.45
C GLY A 76 17.05 6.74 -20.75
N LEU A 77 16.01 7.16 -20.01
CA LEU A 77 15.01 6.26 -19.47
C LEU A 77 14.27 5.56 -20.61
N ASP A 78 14.21 4.23 -20.54
CA ASP A 78 13.62 3.41 -21.57
C ASP A 78 12.15 3.79 -21.82
N ARG A 79 11.67 3.54 -23.06
CA ARG A 79 10.28 3.82 -23.44
C ARG A 79 9.29 3.21 -22.44
N ASP A 80 9.62 2.04 -21.91
CA ASP A 80 8.80 1.29 -20.97
C ASP A 80 8.67 1.97 -19.61
N PHE A 81 9.70 2.68 -19.13
CA PHE A 81 9.61 3.50 -17.92
C PHE A 81 8.60 4.64 -18.12
N TRP A 82 8.66 5.34 -19.26
CA TRP A 82 7.72 6.41 -19.56
C TRP A 82 6.30 5.89 -19.77
N VAL A 83 6.13 4.68 -20.33
CA VAL A 83 4.82 4.02 -20.39
C VAL A 83 4.31 3.73 -18.99
N LEU A 84 5.13 3.16 -18.10
CA LEU A 84 4.74 2.88 -16.71
C LEU A 84 4.37 4.16 -15.96
N ALA A 85 5.21 5.20 -16.04
CA ALA A 85 4.94 6.51 -15.43
C ALA A 85 3.67 7.14 -16.00
N ALA A 86 3.45 7.07 -17.31
CA ALA A 86 2.23 7.55 -17.95
C ALA A 86 0.99 6.74 -17.52
N VAL A 87 1.09 5.42 -17.35
CA VAL A 87 0.00 4.59 -16.82
C VAL A 87 -0.32 4.99 -15.38
N VAL A 88 0.69 5.15 -14.52
CA VAL A 88 0.51 5.60 -13.13
C VAL A 88 -0.16 6.98 -13.09
N LEU A 89 0.33 7.93 -13.90
CA LEU A 89 -0.23 9.28 -14.00
C LEU A 89 -1.64 9.30 -14.61
N CYS A 90 -1.93 8.44 -15.60
CA CYS A 90 -3.26 8.30 -16.18
C CYS A 90 -4.24 7.69 -15.18
N VAL A 91 -3.84 6.67 -14.43
CA VAL A 91 -4.67 6.06 -13.38
C VAL A 91 -4.94 7.08 -12.28
N ALA A 92 -3.91 7.83 -11.84
CA ALA A 92 -4.07 8.92 -10.90
C ALA A 92 -5.00 10.03 -11.46
N GLY A 93 -4.82 10.40 -12.73
CA GLY A 93 -5.62 11.43 -13.41
C GLY A 93 -7.09 11.04 -13.57
N LEU A 94 -7.38 9.84 -14.07
CA LEU A 94 -8.73 9.29 -14.16
C LEU A 94 -9.38 9.19 -12.78
N PHE A 95 -8.60 8.88 -11.75
CA PHE A 95 -9.07 8.87 -10.37
C PHE A 95 -9.44 10.28 -9.87
N PHE A 96 -8.60 11.30 -10.12
CA PHE A 96 -8.95 12.69 -9.80
C PHE A 96 -10.21 13.13 -10.54
N LEU A 97 -10.34 12.76 -11.81
CA LEU A 97 -11.50 13.08 -12.63
C LEU A 97 -12.77 12.40 -12.12
N HIS A 98 -12.68 11.11 -11.75
CA HIS A 98 -13.78 10.38 -11.15
C HIS A 98 -14.18 10.97 -9.79
N THR A 99 -13.20 11.37 -8.97
CA THR A 99 -13.46 12.00 -7.66
C THR A 99 -14.13 13.35 -7.83
N ILE A 100 -13.65 14.20 -8.76
CA ILE A 100 -14.27 15.48 -9.10
C ILE A 100 -15.69 15.26 -9.62
N PHE A 101 -15.89 14.28 -10.50
CA PHE A 101 -17.21 13.95 -11.05
C PHE A 101 -18.16 13.46 -9.96
N ALA A 102 -17.72 12.55 -9.09
CA ALA A 102 -18.52 12.04 -7.98
C ALA A 102 -18.90 13.14 -6.99
N VAL A 103 -17.96 14.04 -6.66
CA VAL A 103 -18.24 15.21 -5.81
C VAL A 103 -19.23 16.15 -6.50
N ARG A 104 -19.02 16.47 -7.79
CA ARG A 104 -19.92 17.35 -8.55
C ARG A 104 -21.32 16.77 -8.67
N LEU A 105 -21.43 15.48 -8.99
CA LEU A 105 -22.69 14.76 -9.07
C LEU A 105 -23.41 14.74 -7.72
N ALA A 106 -22.69 14.47 -6.63
CA ALA A 106 -23.25 14.52 -5.27
C ALA A 106 -23.71 15.92 -4.87
N THR A 107 -22.95 16.97 -5.22
CA THR A 107 -23.35 18.36 -4.96
C THR A 107 -24.55 18.79 -5.80
N TRP A 108 -24.59 18.40 -7.07
CA TRP A 108 -25.71 18.69 -7.96
C TRP A 108 -26.98 17.97 -7.49
N TRP A 109 -26.86 16.68 -7.14
CA TRP A 109 -27.99 15.89 -6.65
C TRP A 109 -28.54 16.44 -5.33
N ARG A 110 -27.68 16.92 -4.42
CA ARG A 110 -28.11 17.63 -3.20
C ARG A 110 -28.84 18.94 -3.50
N ALA A 111 -28.38 19.69 -4.50
CA ALA A 111 -29.02 20.95 -4.90
C ALA A 111 -30.41 20.71 -5.53
N GLU A 112 -30.57 19.64 -6.30
CA GLU A 112 -31.81 19.31 -7.00
C GLU A 112 -32.85 18.63 -6.09
N MET A 113 -32.42 17.72 -5.20
CA MET A 113 -33.31 16.90 -4.36
C MET A 113 -33.67 17.52 -3.00
N MET A 114 -32.98 18.57 -2.56
CA MET A 114 -33.29 19.27 -1.31
C MET A 114 -33.58 20.76 -1.55
N PRO A 115 -34.71 21.13 -2.18
CA PRO A 115 -35.21 22.48 -2.09
C PRO A 115 -35.66 22.73 -0.65
N LEU A 116 -34.83 23.47 0.10
CA LEU A 116 -35.20 24.32 1.24
C LEU A 116 -36.50 23.95 1.98
N GLU A 117 -36.40 23.08 2.98
CA GLU A 117 -37.09 23.27 4.27
C GLU A 117 -36.45 22.36 5.32
N ARG A 118 -35.96 22.97 6.41
CA ARG A 118 -35.52 22.22 7.58
C ARG A 118 -36.74 21.52 8.17
N PRO A 119 -36.65 20.19 8.37
CA PRO A 119 -36.66 19.69 9.73
C PRO A 119 -35.31 19.04 10.05
N GLU A 120 -35.07 18.78 11.33
CA GLU A 120 -34.08 17.80 11.80
C GLU A 120 -34.46 16.41 11.28
N VAL A 121 -34.36 16.21 9.97
CA VAL A 121 -34.51 14.89 9.36
C VAL A 121 -33.13 14.27 9.49
N GLU A 122 -32.99 13.38 10.48
CA GLU A 122 -31.89 12.42 10.47
C GLU A 122 -31.83 11.82 9.06
N PRO A 123 -30.67 11.86 8.39
CA PRO A 123 -30.58 11.41 7.02
C PRO A 123 -30.85 9.89 6.94
N CYS A 124 -32.11 9.52 6.70
CA CYS A 124 -32.56 8.16 6.45
C CYS A 124 -32.15 7.74 5.04
N PHE A 125 -30.88 7.46 4.83
CA PHE A 125 -30.44 6.85 3.58
C PHE A 125 -30.85 5.37 3.53
N PRO A 126 -31.14 4.81 2.34
CA PRO A 126 -31.52 3.41 2.22
C PRO A 126 -30.37 2.55 2.72
N ARG A 127 -30.60 1.89 3.86
CA ARG A 127 -29.69 0.91 4.42
C ARG A 127 -29.68 -0.32 3.51
N GLY A 128 -28.51 -0.95 3.38
CA GLY A 128 -28.45 -2.21 2.67
C GLY A 128 -29.27 -3.25 3.43
N TRP A 129 -29.96 -4.15 2.72
CA TRP A 129 -30.77 -5.19 3.34
C TRP A 129 -29.99 -6.01 4.40
N LEU A 130 -28.68 -6.20 4.18
CA LEU A 130 -27.79 -6.90 5.10
C LEU A 130 -27.50 -6.11 6.37
N SER A 131 -27.28 -4.79 6.28
CA SER A 131 -27.09 -3.96 7.47
C SER A 131 -28.36 -3.90 8.31
N ASP A 132 -29.54 -3.81 7.67
CA ASP A 132 -30.84 -3.85 8.36
C ASP A 132 -31.08 -5.19 9.04
N PHE A 133 -30.77 -6.29 8.35
CA PHE A 133 -30.87 -7.63 8.92
C PHE A 133 -29.98 -7.79 10.17
N LEU A 134 -28.76 -7.26 10.13
CA LEU A 134 -27.82 -7.34 11.25
C LEU A 134 -28.20 -6.42 12.42
N GLU A 135 -28.69 -5.23 12.15
CA GLU A 135 -29.18 -4.30 13.18
C GLU A 135 -30.42 -4.84 13.88
N ASN A 136 -31.32 -5.50 13.13
CA ASN A 136 -32.45 -6.24 13.69
C ASN A 136 -32.04 -7.41 14.61
N ARG A 137 -30.76 -7.81 14.60
CA ARG A 137 -30.17 -8.80 15.52
C ARG A 137 -29.49 -8.15 16.74
N GLY A 138 -29.63 -6.84 16.92
CA GLY A 138 -29.07 -6.10 18.06
C GLY A 138 -27.61 -5.70 17.92
N LEU A 139 -27.03 -5.78 16.71
CA LEU A 139 -25.69 -5.25 16.45
C LEU A 139 -25.74 -3.72 16.37
N THR A 140 -24.73 -3.06 16.92
CA THR A 140 -24.53 -1.62 16.73
C THR A 140 -24.34 -1.33 15.24
N THR A 141 -24.84 -0.18 14.78
CA THR A 141 -24.75 0.27 13.38
C THR A 141 -23.31 0.21 12.84
N VAL A 142 -22.34 0.58 13.67
CA VAL A 142 -20.90 0.51 13.36
C VAL A 142 -20.45 -0.92 13.07
N ASN A 143 -20.86 -1.89 13.89
CA ASN A 143 -20.51 -3.31 13.70
C ASN A 143 -21.21 -3.91 12.48
N ALA A 144 -22.45 -3.53 12.21
CA ALA A 144 -23.20 -3.99 11.04
C ALA A 144 -22.56 -3.50 9.72
N MET A 145 -22.10 -2.24 9.69
CA MET A 145 -21.36 -1.70 8.54
C MET A 145 -19.99 -2.38 8.37
N GLY A 146 -19.23 -2.53 9.47
CA GLY A 146 -17.94 -3.22 9.44
C GLY A 146 -18.06 -4.66 8.94
N LEU A 147 -19.08 -5.40 9.39
CA LEU A 147 -19.34 -6.77 8.93
C LEU A 147 -19.72 -6.81 7.45
N THR A 148 -20.53 -5.86 6.99
CA THR A 148 -20.91 -5.77 5.56
C THR A 148 -19.68 -5.53 4.68
N MET A 149 -18.78 -4.63 5.08
CA MET A 149 -17.54 -4.39 4.34
C MET A 149 -16.58 -5.57 4.40
N ALA A 150 -16.46 -6.22 5.56
CA ALA A 150 -15.67 -7.43 5.71
C ALA A 150 -16.16 -8.56 4.81
N LEU A 151 -17.49 -8.76 4.70
CA LEU A 151 -18.08 -9.77 3.82
C LEU A 151 -17.84 -9.46 2.33
N ARG A 152 -17.96 -8.21 1.92
CA ARG A 152 -17.65 -7.79 0.54
C ARG A 152 -16.18 -8.03 0.20
N THR A 153 -15.30 -7.66 1.12
CA THR A 153 -13.86 -7.85 0.98
C THR A 153 -13.50 -9.33 0.95
N ALA A 154 -14.05 -10.14 1.85
CA ALA A 154 -13.87 -11.58 1.87
C ALA A 154 -14.35 -12.25 0.59
N PHE A 155 -15.49 -11.81 0.05
CA PHE A 155 -16.00 -12.30 -1.23
C PHE A 155 -15.06 -11.95 -2.39
N ALA A 156 -14.60 -10.70 -2.47
CA ALA A 156 -13.64 -10.28 -3.49
C ALA A 156 -12.30 -11.05 -3.39
N CYS A 157 -11.76 -11.20 -2.18
CA CYS A 157 -10.54 -11.99 -1.96
C CYS A 157 -10.74 -13.48 -2.30
N SER A 158 -11.94 -14.02 -2.06
CA SER A 158 -12.29 -15.40 -2.43
C SER A 158 -12.36 -15.59 -3.95
N LEU A 159 -12.88 -14.59 -4.70
CA LEU A 159 -12.86 -14.58 -6.17
C LEU A 159 -11.42 -14.52 -6.71
N LEU A 160 -10.54 -13.73 -6.09
CA LEU A 160 -9.13 -13.71 -6.44
C LEU A 160 -8.46 -15.06 -6.12
N GLY A 161 -8.80 -15.70 -5.00
CA GLY A 161 -8.33 -17.04 -4.65
C GLY A 161 -8.77 -18.12 -5.66
N LEU A 162 -9.93 -17.96 -6.29
CA LEU A 162 -10.45 -18.85 -7.33
C LEU A 162 -9.52 -18.93 -8.57
N SER A 163 -8.70 -17.89 -8.80
CA SER A 163 -7.72 -17.89 -9.89
C SER A 163 -6.68 -19.00 -9.75
N TYR A 164 -6.40 -19.48 -8.53
CA TYR A 164 -5.47 -20.57 -8.26
C TYR A 164 -6.11 -21.96 -8.46
N THR A 165 -7.42 -22.09 -8.29
CA THR A 165 -8.11 -23.38 -8.40
C THR A 165 -8.48 -23.71 -9.85
N ILE A 166 -8.76 -22.69 -10.67
CA ILE A 166 -9.16 -22.88 -12.07
C ILE A 166 -7.95 -22.68 -12.99
N GLN A 167 -7.48 -23.76 -13.60
CA GLN A 167 -6.29 -23.79 -14.47
C GLN A 167 -6.36 -22.78 -15.64
N ARG A 168 -7.56 -22.41 -16.12
CA ARG A 168 -7.74 -21.40 -17.18
C ARG A 168 -7.32 -19.99 -16.76
N PHE A 169 -7.42 -19.66 -15.46
CA PHE A 169 -6.98 -18.37 -14.93
C PHE A 169 -5.49 -18.35 -14.55
N ASN A 170 -4.80 -19.48 -14.70
CA ASN A 170 -3.37 -19.57 -14.41
C ASN A 170 -2.53 -18.68 -15.36
N THR A 171 -3.07 -18.28 -16.52
CA THR A 171 -2.44 -17.28 -17.39
C THR A 171 -2.28 -15.93 -16.71
N ILE A 172 -3.23 -15.54 -15.85
CA ILE A 172 -3.14 -14.28 -15.10
C ILE A 172 -2.06 -14.42 -14.01
N ASN A 173 -1.94 -15.60 -13.40
CA ASN A 173 -0.90 -15.93 -12.42
C ASN A 173 0.50 -16.11 -13.05
N ARG A 174 0.60 -16.20 -14.39
CA ARG A 174 1.89 -16.14 -15.10
C ARG A 174 2.40 -14.71 -15.26
N GLY A 175 1.57 -13.71 -14.96
CA GLY A 175 2.00 -12.33 -14.85
C GLY A 175 2.98 -12.15 -13.68
N CYS A 176 3.65 -11.01 -13.64
CA CYS A 176 4.68 -10.73 -12.63
C CYS A 176 4.10 -10.29 -11.28
N PHE A 177 2.77 -10.25 -11.16
CA PHE A 177 2.06 -9.93 -9.93
C PHE A 177 1.42 -11.19 -9.34
N THR A 178 1.41 -11.28 -8.00
CA THR A 178 0.80 -12.41 -7.29
C THR A 178 -0.59 -12.03 -6.79
N MET A 179 -1.59 -12.90 -7.00
CA MET A 179 -2.97 -12.65 -6.53
C MET A 179 -3.09 -12.64 -5.00
N GLN A 180 -2.16 -13.31 -4.30
CA GLN A 180 -2.06 -13.25 -2.85
C GLN A 180 -1.76 -11.83 -2.37
N GLU A 181 -0.79 -11.15 -2.98
CA GLU A 181 -0.46 -9.76 -2.66
C GLU A 181 -1.64 -8.83 -2.96
N VAL A 182 -2.32 -9.05 -4.10
CA VAL A 182 -3.53 -8.28 -4.45
C VAL A 182 -4.60 -8.41 -3.36
N ALA A 183 -4.86 -9.61 -2.88
CA ALA A 183 -5.85 -9.86 -1.84
C ALA A 183 -5.48 -9.20 -0.50
N VAL A 184 -4.20 -9.24 -0.12
CA VAL A 184 -3.69 -8.58 1.10
C VAL A 184 -3.84 -7.07 1.00
N VAL A 185 -3.44 -6.46 -0.13
CA VAL A 185 -3.58 -5.01 -0.35
C VAL A 185 -5.05 -4.58 -0.31
N ILE A 186 -5.98 -5.35 -0.90
CA ILE A 186 -7.42 -5.06 -0.80
C ILE A 186 -7.87 -5.06 0.67
N ALA A 187 -7.48 -6.08 1.43
CA ALA A 187 -7.91 -6.23 2.83
C ALA A 187 -7.46 -5.06 3.72
N PHE A 188 -6.30 -4.46 3.45
CA PHE A 188 -5.79 -3.31 4.18
C PHE A 188 -6.24 -1.96 3.61
N SER A 189 -6.70 -1.92 2.36
CA SER A 189 -7.11 -0.67 1.72
C SER A 189 -8.58 -0.35 1.94
N VAL A 190 -9.46 -1.36 2.04
CA VAL A 190 -10.91 -1.15 2.19
C VAL A 190 -11.25 -0.75 3.62
N ASP A 191 -11.82 0.43 3.78
CA ASP A 191 -12.36 0.95 5.04
C ASP A 191 -13.86 1.27 4.91
N VAL A 192 -14.52 1.59 6.03
CA VAL A 192 -15.96 1.90 6.10
C VAL A 192 -16.30 3.16 5.29
N SER A 193 -15.38 4.13 5.23
CA SER A 193 -15.58 5.37 4.47
C SER A 193 -14.68 5.44 3.25
N LEU A 194 -15.21 5.99 2.15
CA LEU A 194 -14.43 6.20 0.93
C LEU A 194 -13.20 7.09 1.19
N GLY A 195 -13.32 8.12 2.04
CA GLY A 195 -12.20 8.99 2.39
C GLY A 195 -11.08 8.26 3.11
N LEU A 196 -11.41 7.38 4.07
CA LEU A 196 -10.43 6.52 4.74
C LEU A 196 -9.84 5.49 3.77
N THR A 197 -10.64 4.90 2.88
CA THR A 197 -10.13 4.00 1.83
C THR A 197 -9.12 4.69 0.92
N ILE A 198 -9.39 5.94 0.49
CA ILE A 198 -8.45 6.72 -0.35
C ILE A 198 -7.19 7.08 0.43
N LYS A 199 -7.32 7.42 1.71
CA LYS A 199 -6.17 7.65 2.58
C LYS A 199 -5.31 6.39 2.71
N ASN A 200 -5.92 5.25 3.04
CA ASN A 200 -5.25 3.95 3.17
C ASN A 200 -4.65 3.49 1.84
N TRP A 201 -5.31 3.82 0.72
CA TRP A 201 -4.80 3.63 -0.62
C TRP A 201 -3.47 4.37 -0.81
N TRP A 202 -3.44 5.67 -0.52
CA TRP A 202 -2.21 6.47 -0.63
C TRP A 202 -1.10 5.94 0.28
N GLU A 203 -1.44 5.60 1.52
CA GLU A 203 -0.49 5.02 2.47
C GLU A 203 0.11 3.70 1.96
N THR A 204 -0.72 2.84 1.36
CA THR A 204 -0.27 1.56 0.79
C THR A 204 0.58 1.78 -0.47
N LEU A 205 0.17 2.69 -1.35
CA LEU A 205 0.92 3.02 -2.56
C LEU A 205 2.33 3.55 -2.22
N VAL A 206 2.43 4.47 -1.27
CA VAL A 206 3.74 4.97 -0.80
C VAL A 206 4.54 3.86 -0.12
N GLY A 207 3.87 3.02 0.66
CA GLY A 207 4.46 1.85 1.32
C GLY A 207 5.06 0.84 0.33
N THR A 208 4.47 0.66 -0.85
CA THR A 208 5.02 -0.22 -1.90
C THR A 208 6.05 0.49 -2.78
N LEU A 209 5.81 1.76 -3.10
CA LEU A 209 6.68 2.53 -4.02
C LEU A 209 8.07 2.77 -3.46
N ALA A 210 8.18 3.12 -2.18
CA ALA A 210 9.47 3.39 -1.55
C ALA A 210 10.44 2.20 -1.59
N PRO A 211 10.08 0.97 -1.13
CA PRO A 211 10.98 -0.17 -1.22
C PRO A 211 11.23 -0.61 -2.67
N ALA A 212 10.24 -0.47 -3.57
CA ALA A 212 10.42 -0.78 -4.98
C ALA A 212 11.46 0.15 -5.64
N LEU A 213 11.44 1.46 -5.33
CA LEU A 213 12.48 2.37 -5.80
C LEU A 213 13.84 2.07 -5.15
N ASN A 214 13.84 1.76 -3.86
CA ASN A 214 15.08 1.46 -3.14
C ASN A 214 15.80 0.23 -3.72
N ILE A 215 15.07 -0.85 -4.00
CA ILE A 215 15.67 -2.05 -4.59
C ILE A 215 16.20 -1.81 -6.01
N ILE A 216 15.52 -0.99 -6.82
CA ILE A 216 16.04 -0.58 -8.14
C ILE A 216 17.37 0.17 -7.98
N VAL A 217 17.49 1.04 -6.98
CA VAL A 217 18.74 1.75 -6.67
C VAL A 217 19.82 0.77 -6.20
N MET A 218 19.48 -0.23 -5.38
CA MET A 218 20.44 -1.25 -4.94
C MET A 218 21.01 -2.06 -6.12
N PHE A 219 20.15 -2.53 -7.02
CA PHE A 219 20.58 -3.24 -8.23
C PHE A 219 21.28 -2.33 -9.24
N HIS A 220 21.01 -1.02 -9.24
CA HIS A 220 21.78 -0.09 -10.05
C HIS A 220 23.26 -0.04 -9.63
N PHE A 221 23.55 -0.08 -8.33
CA PHE A 221 24.94 -0.12 -7.84
C PHE A 221 25.57 -1.52 -7.94
N PHE A 222 24.79 -2.57 -7.67
CA PHE A 222 25.24 -3.95 -7.68
C PHE A 222 24.28 -4.80 -8.54
N PRO A 223 24.42 -4.77 -9.89
CA PRO A 223 23.46 -5.39 -10.80
C PRO A 223 23.37 -6.91 -10.66
N LEU A 224 24.42 -7.55 -10.17
CA LEU A 224 24.44 -9.00 -9.95
C LEU A 224 24.05 -9.40 -8.52
N GLY A 225 23.65 -8.44 -7.68
CA GLY A 225 23.39 -8.67 -6.26
C GLY A 225 24.61 -9.23 -5.52
N VAL A 226 24.36 -10.00 -4.46
CA VAL A 226 25.42 -10.72 -3.74
C VAL A 226 25.74 -12.02 -4.46
N GLN A 227 26.97 -12.17 -4.98
CA GLN A 227 27.41 -13.44 -5.57
C GLN A 227 28.07 -14.39 -4.56
N THR A 228 28.78 -13.83 -3.59
CA THR A 228 29.51 -14.58 -2.56
C THR A 228 29.18 -14.06 -1.18
N GLN A 229 29.16 -14.94 -0.18
CA GLN A 229 28.89 -14.53 1.19
C GLN A 229 29.95 -13.54 1.67
N PHE A 230 29.51 -12.45 2.29
CA PHE A 230 30.36 -11.37 2.84
C PHE A 230 31.13 -10.53 1.80
N ASP A 231 30.66 -10.44 0.55
CA ASP A 231 31.17 -9.45 -0.41
C ASP A 231 30.76 -8.01 -0.04
N LYS A 232 31.35 -7.00 -0.68
CA LYS A 232 30.99 -5.58 -0.55
C LYS A 232 29.49 -5.34 -0.78
N ALA A 233 28.89 -6.05 -1.74
CA ALA A 233 27.46 -6.02 -1.99
C ALA A 233 26.64 -6.48 -0.77
N TRP A 234 27.13 -7.49 -0.04
CA TRP A 234 26.43 -8.01 1.14
C TRP A 234 26.39 -6.97 2.26
N TYR A 235 27.54 -6.34 2.56
CA TYR A 235 27.59 -5.26 3.55
C TYR A 235 26.73 -4.07 3.12
N PHE A 236 26.76 -3.70 1.84
CA PHE A 236 25.91 -2.64 1.30
C PHE A 236 24.43 -2.93 1.52
N GLY A 237 23.96 -4.14 1.18
CA GLY A 237 22.55 -4.51 1.34
C GLY A 237 22.09 -4.53 2.80
N VAL A 238 22.93 -5.00 3.73
CA VAL A 238 22.60 -4.99 5.17
C VAL A 238 22.55 -3.55 5.71
N VAL A 239 23.51 -2.71 5.34
CA VAL A 239 23.55 -1.31 5.78
C VAL A 239 22.37 -0.53 5.20
N ASP A 240 22.05 -0.73 3.92
CA ASP A 240 20.90 -0.12 3.26
C ASP A 240 19.59 -0.51 3.94
N PHE A 241 19.39 -1.80 4.24
CA PHE A 241 18.22 -2.28 4.96
C PHE A 241 18.04 -1.60 6.33
N VAL A 242 19.12 -1.51 7.12
CA VAL A 242 19.08 -0.86 8.43
C VAL A 242 18.81 0.64 8.29
N ALA A 243 19.44 1.30 7.32
CA ALA A 243 19.24 2.72 7.05
C ALA A 243 17.81 3.01 6.61
N PHE A 244 17.26 2.22 5.68
CA PHE A 244 15.88 2.32 5.20
C PHE A 244 14.89 2.14 6.35
N ALA A 245 15.08 1.11 7.19
CA ALA A 245 14.23 0.88 8.35
C ALA A 245 14.28 2.05 9.35
N MET A 246 15.49 2.58 9.63
CA MET A 246 15.65 3.74 10.51
C MET A 246 14.97 5.00 9.96
N VAL A 247 15.06 5.26 8.65
CA VAL A 247 14.39 6.40 8.01
C VAL A 247 12.86 6.31 8.18
N PHE A 248 12.27 5.12 7.94
CA PHE A 248 10.83 4.92 8.11
C PHE A 248 10.38 5.05 9.56
N LEU A 249 11.18 4.55 10.52
CA LEU A 249 10.88 4.65 11.94
C LEU A 249 11.03 6.09 12.48
N LEU A 250 12.04 6.85 12.04
CA LEU A 250 12.32 8.20 12.53
C LEU A 250 11.36 9.26 11.98
N LEU A 251 10.93 9.12 10.72
CA LEU A 251 10.07 10.11 10.06
C LEU A 251 8.59 10.04 10.50
N LYS A 252 8.24 9.15 11.44
CA LYS A 252 6.85 8.96 11.94
C LYS A 252 5.83 8.82 10.81
N TRP A 253 6.18 8.02 9.79
CA TRP A 253 5.24 7.69 8.72
C TRP A 253 3.98 7.00 9.26
N PRO A 254 2.85 7.11 8.56
CA PRO A 254 1.64 6.38 8.93
C PRO A 254 1.91 4.88 9.07
N ALA A 255 1.27 4.24 10.06
CA ALA A 255 1.51 2.85 10.38
C ALA A 255 1.27 1.91 9.18
N GLY A 256 0.26 2.21 8.34
CA GLY A 256 -0.03 1.47 7.12
C GLY A 256 1.16 1.48 6.14
N SER A 257 1.69 2.67 5.84
CA SER A 257 2.87 2.82 4.97
C SER A 257 4.09 2.10 5.54
N CYS A 258 4.36 2.22 6.84
CA CYS A 258 5.48 1.54 7.49
C CYS A 258 5.38 0.02 7.39
N MET A 259 4.18 -0.54 7.60
CA MET A 259 3.96 -1.97 7.54
C MET A 259 4.29 -2.54 6.15
N PHE A 260 3.75 -1.92 5.09
CA PHE A 260 4.02 -2.35 3.72
C PHE A 260 5.48 -2.13 3.33
N ALA A 261 6.03 -0.94 3.62
CA ALA A 261 7.42 -0.60 3.29
C ALA A 261 8.41 -1.57 3.90
N LEU A 262 8.30 -1.83 5.21
CA LEU A 262 9.22 -2.73 5.90
C LEU A 262 9.02 -4.19 5.45
N SER A 263 7.79 -4.64 5.23
CA SER A 263 7.55 -6.03 4.79
C SER A 263 8.14 -6.31 3.40
N LEU A 264 7.98 -5.38 2.45
CA LEU A 264 8.52 -5.53 1.10
C LEU A 264 10.03 -5.35 1.08
N GLN A 265 10.54 -4.37 1.83
CA GLN A 265 11.99 -4.16 1.92
C GLN A 265 12.70 -5.38 2.51
N VAL A 266 12.14 -6.06 3.52
CA VAL A 266 12.71 -7.31 4.04
C VAL A 266 12.78 -8.37 2.95
N SER A 267 11.70 -8.56 2.20
CA SER A 267 11.64 -9.53 1.08
C SER A 267 12.69 -9.22 0.01
N TYR A 268 12.79 -7.96 -0.41
CA TYR A 268 13.76 -7.51 -1.41
C TYR A 268 15.19 -7.63 -0.94
N THR A 269 15.47 -7.24 0.30
CA THR A 269 16.80 -7.37 0.89
C THR A 269 17.20 -8.84 1.00
N MET A 270 16.27 -9.73 1.40
CA MET A 270 16.55 -11.16 1.47
C MET A 270 16.92 -11.73 0.08
N ASN A 271 16.18 -11.34 -0.96
CA ASN A 271 16.47 -11.78 -2.33
C ASN A 271 17.77 -11.17 -2.88
N PHE A 272 18.13 -9.95 -2.47
CA PHE A 272 19.39 -9.30 -2.86
C PHE A 272 20.60 -9.95 -2.18
N LEU A 273 20.46 -10.34 -0.90
CA LEU A 273 21.52 -10.94 -0.09
C LEU A 273 21.71 -12.43 -0.36
N ASP A 274 20.72 -13.12 -0.93
CA ASP A 274 20.80 -14.54 -1.27
C ASP A 274 21.46 -14.75 -2.64
N PRO A 275 22.68 -15.34 -2.71
CA PRO A 275 23.37 -15.60 -3.97
C PRO A 275 22.67 -16.67 -4.82
N HIS A 276 21.68 -17.37 -4.28
CA HIS A 276 20.91 -18.40 -4.98
C HIS A 276 19.51 -17.93 -5.36
N SER A 277 19.20 -16.64 -5.16
CA SER A 277 17.94 -16.05 -5.57
C SER A 277 17.78 -16.15 -7.10
N LEU A 278 16.66 -16.72 -7.53
CA LEU A 278 16.25 -16.79 -8.94
C LEU A 278 15.29 -15.65 -9.31
N VAL A 279 15.03 -14.73 -8.38
CA VAL A 279 14.09 -13.63 -8.58
C VAL A 279 14.75 -12.59 -9.47
N VAL A 280 14.10 -12.27 -10.58
CA VAL A 280 14.59 -11.28 -11.53
C VAL A 280 14.15 -9.89 -11.06
N TYR A 281 15.11 -8.98 -11.01
CA TYR A 281 14.91 -7.55 -10.74
C TYR A 281 15.38 -6.74 -11.96
N SER A 282 15.02 -5.46 -12.02
CA SER A 282 15.61 -4.54 -13.00
C SER A 282 17.06 -4.20 -12.64
N ASP A 283 17.96 -4.20 -13.64
CA ASP A 283 19.39 -3.86 -13.50
C ASP A 283 19.64 -2.35 -13.30
N GLY A 284 18.65 -1.62 -12.78
CA GLY A 284 18.67 -0.18 -12.52
C GLY A 284 17.57 0.60 -13.23
N LEU A 285 17.64 1.93 -13.12
CA LEU A 285 16.59 2.84 -13.60
C LEU A 285 16.50 2.90 -15.13
N THR A 286 17.61 2.69 -15.84
CA THR A 286 17.66 2.77 -17.31
C THR A 286 17.08 1.55 -18.01
N THR A 287 17.18 0.37 -17.41
CA THR A 287 16.74 -0.91 -17.97
C THR A 287 15.66 -1.50 -17.07
N LEU A 288 14.47 -0.90 -17.14
CA LEU A 288 13.34 -1.33 -16.33
C LEU A 288 12.76 -2.62 -16.91
N ASN A 289 12.93 -3.73 -16.20
CA ASN A 289 12.32 -4.99 -16.57
C ASN A 289 10.87 -5.01 -16.08
N LEU A 290 9.90 -4.97 -17.00
CA LEU A 290 8.48 -5.10 -16.67
C LEU A 290 8.14 -6.43 -15.98
N ALA A 291 9.02 -7.43 -16.11
CA ALA A 291 8.91 -8.69 -15.41
C ALA A 291 9.63 -8.74 -14.06
N GLY A 292 10.22 -7.63 -13.62
CA GLY A 292 10.88 -7.51 -12.32
C GLY A 292 9.89 -7.66 -11.17
N ALA A 293 10.33 -8.29 -10.08
CA ALA A 293 9.51 -8.48 -8.88
C ALA A 293 9.02 -7.16 -8.27
N GLU A 294 9.80 -6.09 -8.40
CA GLU A 294 9.48 -4.74 -7.95
C GLU A 294 8.35 -4.09 -8.77
N VAL A 295 8.38 -4.25 -10.10
CA VAL A 295 7.30 -3.77 -10.98
C VAL A 295 6.06 -4.62 -10.77
N GLY A 296 6.24 -5.93 -10.55
CA GLY A 296 5.18 -6.87 -10.18
C GLY A 296 4.42 -6.46 -8.92
N ALA A 297 5.14 -6.09 -7.85
CA ALA A 297 4.55 -5.62 -6.60
C ALA A 297 3.83 -4.27 -6.76
N LEU A 298 4.38 -3.35 -7.57
CA LEU A 298 3.70 -2.09 -7.87
C LEU A 298 2.43 -2.31 -8.70
N ALA A 299 2.49 -3.18 -9.71
CA ALA A 299 1.34 -3.53 -10.53
C ALA A 299 0.26 -4.25 -9.70
N SER A 300 0.65 -5.20 -8.83
CA SER A 300 -0.27 -5.91 -7.93
C SER A 300 -0.98 -4.93 -7.00
N THR A 301 -0.22 -3.99 -6.44
CA THR A 301 -0.71 -2.91 -5.59
C THR A 301 -1.71 -2.05 -6.36
N LEU A 302 -1.37 -1.55 -7.56
CA LEU A 302 -2.30 -0.74 -8.37
C LEU A 302 -3.60 -1.49 -8.72
N VAL A 303 -3.50 -2.77 -9.12
CA VAL A 303 -4.67 -3.60 -9.43
C VAL A 303 -5.54 -3.80 -8.19
N ALA A 304 -4.93 -4.10 -7.04
CA ALA A 304 -5.63 -4.25 -5.77
C ALA A 304 -6.38 -2.98 -5.39
N LEU A 305 -5.79 -1.82 -5.65
CA LEU A 305 -6.37 -0.53 -5.29
C LEU A 305 -7.53 -0.16 -6.22
N LEU A 306 -7.42 -0.47 -7.52
CA LEU A 306 -8.53 -0.38 -8.46
C LEU A 306 -9.69 -1.30 -8.06
N VAL A 307 -9.40 -2.53 -7.63
CA VAL A 307 -10.42 -3.47 -7.15
C VAL A 307 -11.03 -3.00 -5.83
N ALA A 308 -10.24 -2.47 -4.89
CA ALA A 308 -10.74 -1.90 -3.64
C ALA A 308 -11.69 -0.72 -3.92
N LEU A 309 -11.32 0.16 -4.86
CA LEU A 309 -12.19 1.24 -5.32
C LEU A 309 -13.45 0.70 -6.02
N LEU A 310 -13.36 -0.40 -6.76
CA LEU A 310 -14.52 -1.04 -7.40
C LEU A 310 -15.48 -1.68 -6.38
N ILE A 311 -14.95 -2.26 -5.29
CA ILE A 311 -15.77 -2.79 -4.19
C ILE A 311 -16.53 -1.67 -3.48
N MET A 312 -15.90 -0.49 -3.38
CA MET A 312 -16.51 0.72 -2.82
C MET A 312 -17.34 1.49 -3.84
N ALA A 313 -17.08 1.31 -5.13
CA ALA A 313 -17.82 1.95 -6.21
C ALA A 313 -19.28 1.52 -6.05
N PRO A 314 -20.20 2.48 -6.15
CA PRO A 314 -21.59 2.21 -5.89
C PRO A 314 -22.11 1.34 -7.02
N LEU A 315 -22.16 0.03 -6.79
CA LEU A 315 -23.21 -0.78 -7.37
C LEU A 315 -24.51 -0.02 -7.07
N PRO A 316 -25.40 0.21 -8.06
CA PRO A 316 -26.57 1.09 -7.92
C PRO A 316 -27.52 0.74 -6.75
N TRP A 317 -27.29 -0.40 -6.10
CA TRP A 317 -28.05 -0.97 -4.99
C TRP A 317 -27.34 -0.81 -3.63
N CYS A 318 -26.15 -0.20 -3.60
CA CYS A 318 -25.27 -0.09 -2.43
C CYS A 318 -24.77 1.34 -2.22
N PHE A 319 -25.37 2.33 -2.89
CA PHE A 319 -25.19 3.74 -2.55
C PHE A 319 -25.54 3.92 -1.08
N THR A 320 -24.50 4.03 -0.26
CA THR A 320 -24.59 4.55 1.09
C THR A 320 -23.94 5.93 1.01
N PRO A 321 -24.71 7.01 0.82
CA PRO A 321 -24.25 8.40 0.98
C PRO A 321 -23.78 8.71 2.42
N THR A 322 -23.65 7.70 3.26
CA THR A 322 -23.28 7.78 4.67
C THR A 322 -21.84 8.20 4.87
N ALA A 323 -20.91 8.01 3.92
CA ALA A 323 -19.53 8.50 4.12
C ALA A 323 -19.48 10.04 4.13
N LEU A 324 -20.22 10.70 3.23
CA LEU A 324 -20.31 12.16 3.21
C LEU A 324 -21.25 12.68 4.30
N GLY A 325 -22.32 11.93 4.63
CA GLY A 325 -23.20 12.20 5.76
C GLY A 325 -22.46 12.14 7.11
N HIS A 326 -21.74 11.05 7.37
CA HIS A 326 -20.92 10.89 8.57
C HIS A 326 -19.75 11.85 8.61
N ALA A 327 -19.06 12.12 7.49
CA ALA A 327 -18.03 13.15 7.46
C ALA A 327 -18.60 14.54 7.81
N GLN A 328 -19.83 14.83 7.35
CA GLN A 328 -20.53 16.07 7.68
C GLN A 328 -21.00 16.09 9.15
N GLU A 329 -21.52 14.98 9.68
CA GLU A 329 -21.89 14.84 11.09
C GLU A 329 -20.67 14.94 12.01
N ASP A 330 -19.55 14.31 11.66
CA ASP A 330 -18.31 14.35 12.40
C ASP A 330 -17.68 15.74 12.34
N ALA A 331 -17.69 16.41 11.18
CA ALA A 331 -17.26 17.80 11.07
C ALA A 331 -18.13 18.73 11.93
N ILE A 332 -19.45 18.53 11.94
CA ILE A 332 -20.37 19.27 12.81
C ILE A 332 -20.06 19.00 14.29
N ARG A 333 -19.85 17.74 14.67
CA ARG A 333 -19.50 17.36 16.05
C ARG A 333 -18.16 17.94 16.48
N LEU A 334 -17.17 17.97 15.60
CA LEU A 334 -15.86 18.54 15.87
C LEU A 334 -15.97 20.06 16.06
N ALA A 335 -16.67 20.75 15.16
CA ALA A 335 -16.93 22.18 15.27
C ALA A 335 -17.69 22.53 16.56
N TRP A 336 -18.67 21.71 16.96
CA TRP A 336 -19.36 21.86 18.25
C TRP A 336 -18.42 21.67 19.44
N ARG A 337 -17.57 20.64 19.42
CA ARG A 337 -16.59 20.39 20.49
C ARG A 337 -15.59 21.54 20.63
N GLU A 338 -15.06 22.04 19.51
CA GLU A 338 -14.17 23.20 19.52
C GLU A 338 -14.88 24.45 20.04
N GLY A 339 -16.10 24.73 19.58
CA GLY A 339 -16.90 25.86 20.07
C GLY A 339 -17.17 25.79 21.57
N LEU A 340 -17.38 24.59 22.12
CA LEU A 340 -17.58 24.37 23.56
C LEU A 340 -16.29 24.59 24.36
N LEU A 341 -15.14 24.23 23.77
CA LEU A 341 -13.81 24.51 24.32
C LEU A 341 -13.54 26.02 24.37
N TRP A 342 -13.81 26.75 23.28
CA TRP A 342 -13.68 28.21 23.23
C TRP A 342 -14.56 28.91 24.26
N ARG A 343 -15.81 28.45 24.44
CA ARG A 343 -16.71 29.00 25.47
C ARG A 343 -16.18 28.80 26.89
N LYS A 344 -15.63 27.61 27.19
CA LYS A 344 -14.99 27.35 28.50
C LYS A 344 -13.77 28.24 28.70
N LEU A 345 -12.96 28.41 27.67
CA LEU A 345 -11.73 29.20 27.74
C LEU A 345 -12.05 30.70 27.94
N ALA A 346 -13.07 31.22 27.26
CA ALA A 346 -13.56 32.59 27.46
C ALA A 346 -14.11 32.81 28.87
N ALA A 347 -14.88 31.85 29.41
CA ALA A 347 -15.42 31.94 30.77
C ALA A 347 -14.31 31.97 31.84
N CYS A 348 -13.24 31.19 31.64
CA CYS A 348 -12.06 31.22 32.53
C CYS A 348 -11.23 32.51 32.42
N LEU A 349 -11.32 33.25 31.32
CA LEU A 349 -10.60 34.52 31.14
C LEU A 349 -11.38 35.72 31.69
N SER A 350 -12.70 35.58 31.84
CA SER A 350 -13.59 36.66 32.29
C SER A 350 -13.85 36.68 33.81
N GLY A 351 -13.42 35.64 34.53
CA GLY A 351 -13.54 35.52 35.98
C GLY A 351 -12.17 35.52 36.62
#